data_AF-M5BJD2-F1
#
_entry.id   AF-M5BJD2-F1
#
_cell.length_a   1.000
_cell.length_b   1.000
_cell.length_c   1.000
_cell.angle_alpha   90.00
_cell.angle_beta   90.00
_cell.angle_gamma   90.00
#
_symmetry.space_group_name_H-M   'P 1'
#
loop_
_entity.id
_entity.type
_entity.pdbx_description
1 polymer ?
#
loop_
_entity_poly.entity_id
_entity_poly.type
_entity_poly.pdbx_seq_one_letter_code
_entity_poly.pdbx_strand_id
1 'polypeptide(L)'
;MAEDLGAILATSRGLVAHLPRPDLPSINLSLDQIEAQSRRLVSKQPTAPGTGGKATYLLAGGNVDANAHADLVANLNTAATFAPLTQLHDADVSGYLRHSHEQTLIACIEEGRRETEQEFYRVLDERVRKDWETRKKKIFDELGKVSIADNTVAGGASNLRASAMGRTVRGSGTNAVSQPTTSLPMYNKMAAYGEVIRGLNQARLAGTAYPVVSHLYQVAQEYAGNAVSLEHISVIQNRKQPRNSEHGLQTVPVPV
;
A
#
# COMPACT_ATOMS: atom_id res chain seq x y z
N MET A 1 0.30 45.71 11.42
CA MET A 1 0.23 45.17 10.06
C MET A 1 -1.24 45.09 9.72
N ALA A 2 -1.73 45.99 8.88
CA ALA A 2 -3.12 45.94 8.42
C ALA A 2 -3.25 44.67 7.58
N GLU A 3 -4.05 43.70 8.04
CA GLU A 3 -4.39 42.55 7.21
C GLU A 3 -5.00 43.08 5.91
N ASP A 4 -4.39 42.70 4.79
CA ASP A 4 -4.79 43.18 3.48
C ASP A 4 -6.23 42.76 3.23
N LEU A 5 -7.14 43.74 3.13
CA LEU A 5 -8.57 43.50 2.90
C LEU A 5 -8.79 42.67 1.61
N GLY A 6 -7.83 42.75 0.67
CA GLY A 6 -7.80 41.88 -0.52
C GLY A 6 -7.60 40.41 -0.19
N ALA A 7 -6.76 40.07 0.79
CA ALA A 7 -6.53 38.69 1.22
C ALA A 7 -7.79 38.10 1.86
N ILE A 8 -8.52 38.88 2.68
CA ILE A 8 -9.79 38.47 3.30
C ILE A 8 -10.87 38.24 2.23
N LEU A 9 -10.89 39.06 1.18
CA LEU A 9 -11.82 38.88 0.06
C LEU A 9 -11.49 37.61 -0.73
N ALA A 10 -10.21 37.34 -0.98
CA ALA A 10 -9.75 36.14 -1.68
C ALA A 10 -10.07 34.85 -0.90
N THR A 11 -9.86 34.84 0.42
CA THR A 11 -10.22 33.69 1.28
C THR A 11 -11.73 33.48 1.32
N SER A 12 -12.52 34.55 1.45
CA SER A 12 -13.98 34.48 1.39
C SER A 12 -14.49 33.86 0.08
N ARG A 13 -13.95 34.29 -1.07
CA ARG A 13 -14.29 33.69 -2.37
C ARG A 13 -13.89 32.23 -2.48
N GLY A 14 -12.73 31.85 -1.95
CA GLY A 14 -12.27 30.46 -1.91
C GLY A 14 -13.19 29.54 -1.12
N LEU A 15 -13.68 30.01 0.04
CA LEU A 15 -14.64 29.27 0.86
C LEU A 15 -15.97 29.03 0.14
N VAL A 16 -16.46 30.03 -0.61
CA VAL A 16 -17.70 29.91 -1.39
C VAL A 16 -17.53 29.00 -2.61
N ALA A 17 -16.34 28.92 -3.20
CA ALA A 17 -16.07 28.13 -4.40
C ALA A 17 -16.22 26.61 -4.20
N HIS A 18 -16.09 26.11 -2.96
CA HIS A 18 -16.24 24.68 -2.65
C HIS A 18 -17.72 24.24 -2.53
N LEU A 19 -18.68 25.16 -2.56
CA LEU A 19 -20.10 24.79 -2.63
C LEU A 19 -20.44 24.47 -4.10
N PRO A 20 -20.82 23.23 -4.44
CA PRO A 20 -21.12 22.85 -5.82
C PRO A 20 -22.50 23.40 -6.17
N ARG A 21 -22.57 24.67 -6.57
CA ARG A 21 -23.78 25.30 -7.10
C ARG A 21 -23.46 26.05 -8.39
N PRO A 22 -23.24 25.32 -9.50
CA PRO A 22 -22.84 25.92 -10.78
C PRO A 22 -23.93 26.77 -11.45
N ASP A 23 -25.19 26.70 -11.00
CA ASP A 23 -26.34 27.28 -11.71
C ASP A 23 -26.88 28.58 -11.10
N LEU A 24 -26.28 29.13 -10.04
CA LEU A 24 -26.75 30.39 -9.44
C LEU A 24 -25.66 31.46 -9.44
N PRO A 25 -25.96 32.69 -9.91
CA PRO A 25 -25.03 33.80 -9.85
C PRO A 25 -24.77 34.20 -8.39
N SER A 26 -23.52 34.56 -8.08
CA SER A 26 -23.15 35.07 -6.76
C SER A 26 -23.84 36.43 -6.52
N ILE A 27 -24.67 36.52 -5.48
CA ILE A 27 -25.32 37.76 -5.07
C ILE A 27 -24.41 38.47 -4.06
N ASN A 28 -24.02 39.71 -4.37
CA ASN A 28 -23.34 40.58 -3.42
C ASN A 28 -24.38 41.49 -2.78
N LEU A 29 -24.55 41.40 -1.46
CA LEU A 29 -25.47 42.25 -0.70
C LEU A 29 -24.72 43.43 -0.09
N SER A 30 -25.38 44.59 0.00
CA SER A 30 -24.86 45.71 0.77
C SER A 30 -24.93 45.43 2.28
N LEU A 31 -24.13 46.15 3.08
CA LEU A 31 -24.15 46.03 4.54
C LEU A 31 -25.56 46.24 5.13
N ASP A 32 -26.30 47.25 4.67
CA ASP A 32 -27.68 47.49 5.10
C ASP A 32 -28.62 46.34 4.74
N GLN A 33 -28.42 45.71 3.57
CA GLN A 33 -29.22 44.55 3.17
C GLN A 33 -28.89 43.32 4.02
N ILE A 34 -27.61 43.09 4.32
CA ILE A 34 -27.16 42.02 5.21
C ILE A 34 -27.72 42.24 6.61
N GLU A 35 -27.72 43.48 7.11
CA GLU A 35 -28.29 43.82 8.41
C GLU A 35 -29.80 43.58 8.43
N ALA A 36 -30.54 44.08 7.43
CA ALA A 36 -31.98 43.88 7.33
C ALA A 36 -32.34 42.39 7.24
N GLN A 37 -31.58 41.60 6.48
CA GLN A 37 -31.77 40.16 6.41
C GLN A 37 -31.39 39.47 7.72
N SER A 38 -30.31 39.86 8.38
CA SER A 38 -29.91 39.36 9.69
C SER A 38 -31.01 39.62 10.73
N ARG A 39 -31.51 40.84 10.83
CA ARG A 39 -32.63 41.19 11.72
C ARG A 39 -33.90 40.40 11.40
N ARG A 40 -34.17 40.14 10.11
CA ARG A 40 -35.31 39.33 9.67
C ARG A 40 -35.14 37.83 9.98
N LEU A 41 -33.92 37.31 9.92
CA LEU A 41 -33.62 35.92 10.29
C LEU A 41 -33.74 35.75 11.80
N VAL A 42 -33.20 36.69 12.58
CA VAL A 42 -33.32 36.73 14.04
C VAL A 42 -34.79 36.86 14.46
N SER A 43 -35.60 37.66 13.77
CA SER A 43 -37.04 37.77 14.07
C SER A 43 -37.89 36.61 13.54
N LYS A 44 -37.36 35.79 12.63
CA LYS A 44 -37.99 34.56 12.12
C LYS A 44 -37.64 33.30 12.93
N GLN A 45 -36.98 33.44 14.08
CA GLN A 45 -37.07 32.43 15.14
C GLN A 45 -38.56 32.08 15.31
N PRO A 46 -38.98 30.81 15.20
CA PRO A 46 -40.37 30.45 14.95
C PRO A 46 -41.23 30.64 16.21
N THR A 47 -41.60 31.89 16.48
CA THR A 47 -42.74 32.25 17.31
C THR A 47 -43.75 32.92 16.37
N ALA A 48 -44.35 32.15 15.46
CA ALA A 48 -45.51 32.61 14.69
C ALA A 48 -46.78 32.17 15.46
N PRO A 49 -47.44 33.06 16.21
CA PRO A 49 -48.67 32.73 16.91
C PRO A 49 -49.82 32.92 15.90
N GLY A 50 -50.23 31.85 15.23
CA GLY A 50 -51.42 31.92 14.36
C GLY A 50 -51.66 30.74 13.42
N THR A 51 -50.66 29.90 13.15
CA THR A 51 -50.82 28.74 12.26
C THR A 51 -50.92 27.40 12.99
N GLY A 52 -50.74 27.39 14.32
CA GLY A 52 -50.68 26.19 15.15
C GLY A 52 -51.91 25.30 15.01
N GLY A 53 -53.13 25.85 15.07
CA GLY A 53 -54.35 25.03 15.09
C GLY A 53 -54.56 24.15 13.85
N LYS A 54 -54.24 24.64 12.65
CA LYS A 54 -54.39 23.86 11.40
C LYS A 54 -53.28 22.84 11.22
N ALA A 55 -52.06 23.18 11.61
CA ALA A 55 -50.94 22.25 11.57
C ALA A 55 -51.14 21.12 12.59
N THR A 56 -51.55 21.42 13.82
CA THR A 56 -51.85 20.43 14.86
C THR A 56 -52.90 19.42 14.40
N TYR A 57 -53.93 19.86 13.68
CA TYR A 57 -54.96 18.95 13.15
C TYR A 57 -54.44 18.04 12.03
N LEU A 58 -53.56 18.54 11.16
CA LEU A 58 -52.91 17.72 10.12
C LEU A 58 -51.92 16.70 10.72
N LEU A 59 -51.21 17.07 11.80
CA LEU A 59 -50.30 16.17 12.50
C LEU A 59 -51.04 15.08 13.30
N ALA A 60 -52.21 15.41 13.88
CA ALA A 60 -53.07 14.43 14.53
C ALA A 60 -53.56 13.35 13.55
N GLY A 61 -53.79 13.72 12.28
CA GLY A 61 -54.08 12.75 11.20
C GLY A 61 -52.94 11.77 10.92
N GLY A 62 -51.71 12.10 11.34
CA GLY A 62 -50.54 11.23 11.29
C GLY A 62 -50.21 10.53 12.61
N ASN A 63 -51.11 10.56 13.61
CA ASN A 63 -50.88 10.08 14.99
C ASN A 63 -49.66 10.73 15.68
N VAL A 64 -49.35 11.99 15.36
CA VAL A 64 -48.23 12.73 15.99
C VAL A 64 -48.78 13.78 16.94
N ASP A 65 -48.46 13.64 18.24
CA ASP A 65 -48.88 14.56 19.29
C ASP A 65 -48.06 15.87 19.25
N ALA A 66 -48.50 16.81 18.42
CA ALA A 66 -47.80 18.08 18.19
C ALA A 66 -47.53 18.88 19.49
N ASN A 67 -48.40 18.78 20.49
CA ASN A 67 -48.24 19.49 21.76
C ASN A 67 -47.08 18.90 22.60
N ALA A 68 -46.96 17.57 22.68
CA ALA A 68 -45.86 16.92 23.40
C ALA A 68 -44.50 17.23 22.75
N HIS A 69 -44.46 17.27 21.41
CA HIS A 69 -43.25 17.64 20.67
C HIS A 69 -42.92 19.13 20.76
N ALA A 70 -43.92 20.02 20.84
CA ALA A 70 -43.69 21.45 21.04
C ALA A 70 -43.02 21.74 22.40
N ASP A 71 -43.46 21.07 23.46
CA ASP A 71 -42.83 21.18 24.79
C ASP A 71 -41.40 20.63 24.79
N LEU A 72 -41.14 19.56 24.04
CA LEU A 72 -39.81 18.96 23.90
C LEU A 72 -38.86 19.87 23.10
N VAL A 73 -39.38 20.56 22.08
CA VAL A 73 -38.64 21.56 21.29
C VAL A 73 -38.38 22.83 22.13
N ALA A 74 -39.35 23.28 22.93
CA ALA A 74 -39.18 24.43 23.80
C ALA A 74 -38.15 24.19 24.91
N ASN A 75 -38.07 22.96 25.42
CA ASN A 75 -37.08 22.55 26.43
C ASN A 75 -35.74 22.08 25.83
N LEU A 76 -35.60 22.09 24.49
CA LEU A 76 -34.37 21.69 23.82
C LEU A 76 -33.33 22.81 23.95
N ASN A 77 -32.36 22.61 24.84
CA ASN A 77 -31.26 23.56 25.05
C ASN A 77 -30.25 23.48 23.89
N THR A 78 -30.49 24.26 22.84
CA THR A 78 -29.63 24.33 21.63
C THR A 78 -28.23 24.90 21.90
N ALA A 79 -28.03 25.59 23.03
CA ALA A 79 -26.71 26.10 23.42
C ALA A 79 -25.77 24.98 23.87
N ALA A 80 -26.29 23.87 24.38
CA ALA A 80 -25.51 22.70 24.76
C ALA A 80 -25.30 21.71 23.61
N THR A 81 -26.15 21.74 22.57
CA THR A 81 -26.08 20.79 21.44
C THR A 81 -24.86 21.00 20.54
N PHE A 82 -24.32 22.22 20.48
CA PHE A 82 -23.14 22.58 19.69
C PHE A 82 -21.92 22.94 20.54
N ALA A 83 -22.02 22.81 21.86
CA ALA A 83 -20.85 22.87 22.72
C ALA A 83 -20.09 21.54 22.58
N PRO A 84 -18.79 21.54 22.23
CA PRO A 84 -18.00 20.32 22.22
C PRO A 84 -18.11 19.66 23.59
N LEU A 85 -18.71 18.46 23.65
CA LEU A 85 -18.92 17.69 24.89
C LEU A 85 -17.60 17.31 25.58
N THR A 86 -16.47 17.54 24.90
CA THR A 86 -15.13 17.42 25.46
C THR A 86 -14.42 18.75 25.20
N GLN A 87 -13.98 19.40 26.27
CA GLN A 87 -12.98 20.46 26.15
C GLN A 87 -11.80 19.83 25.40
N LEU A 88 -11.47 20.37 24.23
CA LEU A 88 -10.31 19.94 23.45
C LEU A 88 -9.08 20.19 24.35
N HIS A 89 -8.63 19.15 25.07
CA HIS A 89 -7.35 19.18 25.77
C HIS A 89 -6.32 19.64 24.75
N ASP A 90 -5.40 20.53 25.17
CA ASP A 90 -4.29 21.05 24.38
C ASP A 90 -3.93 20.06 23.28
N ALA A 91 -4.26 20.41 22.03
CA ALA A 91 -4.09 19.51 20.91
C ALA A 91 -2.62 19.11 20.86
N ASP A 92 -2.28 17.94 21.36
CA ASP A 92 -0.93 17.39 21.29
C ASP A 92 -0.69 17.01 19.84
N VAL A 93 -0.34 18.02 19.04
CA VAL A 93 -0.02 17.89 17.62
C VAL A 93 1.08 16.85 17.44
N SER A 94 1.99 16.73 18.41
CA SER A 94 3.07 15.74 18.38
C SER A 94 2.56 14.31 18.57
N GLY A 95 1.65 14.09 19.52
CA GLY A 95 0.96 12.83 19.74
C GLY A 95 0.08 12.41 18.56
N TYR A 96 -0.68 13.36 18.00
CA TYR A 96 -1.49 13.12 16.79
C TYR A 96 -0.62 12.77 15.58
N LEU A 97 0.49 13.49 15.36
CA LEU A 97 1.41 13.20 14.26
C LEU A 97 2.07 11.83 14.43
N ARG A 98 2.46 11.46 15.65
CA ARG A 98 3.00 10.13 15.94
C ARG A 98 1.95 9.05 15.64
N HIS A 99 0.74 9.20 16.15
CA HIS A 99 -0.34 8.24 15.92
C HIS A 99 -0.71 8.13 14.44
N SER A 100 -0.83 9.25 13.72
CA SER A 100 -1.10 9.30 12.28
C SER A 100 0.00 8.62 11.47
N HIS A 101 1.26 8.82 11.85
CA HIS A 101 2.40 8.16 11.22
C HIS A 101 2.39 6.64 11.48
N GLU A 102 2.15 6.22 12.73
CA GLU A 102 2.01 4.80 13.08
C GLU A 102 0.86 4.14 12.32
N GLN A 103 -0.29 4.82 12.22
CA GLN A 103 -1.44 4.31 11.49
C GLN A 103 -1.17 4.21 9.98
N THR A 104 -0.45 5.18 9.42
CA THR A 104 0.00 5.15 8.02
C THR A 104 0.95 3.98 7.78
N LEU A 105 1.87 3.74 8.70
CA LEU A 105 2.83 2.64 8.61
C LEU A 105 2.10 1.28 8.67
N ILE A 106 1.12 1.13 9.56
CA ILE A 106 0.26 -0.07 9.61
C ILE A 106 -0.50 -0.26 8.30
N ALA A 107 -1.11 0.80 7.76
CA ALA A 107 -1.83 0.74 6.50
C ALA A 107 -0.93 0.36 5.32
N CYS A 108 0.30 0.89 5.25
CA CYS A 108 1.27 0.52 4.23
C CYS A 108 1.68 -0.96 4.32
N ILE A 109 1.85 -1.50 5.54
CA ILE A 109 2.17 -2.92 5.72
C ILE A 109 1.00 -3.80 5.28
N GLU A 110 -0.21 -3.45 5.69
CA GLU A 110 -1.41 -4.21 5.33
C GLU A 110 -1.65 -4.20 3.82
N GLU A 111 -1.48 -3.05 3.19
CA GLU A 111 -1.60 -2.90 1.75
C GLU A 111 -0.52 -3.70 1.01
N GLY A 112 0.74 -3.65 1.48
CA GLY A 112 1.82 -4.47 0.93
C GLY A 112 1.52 -5.97 1.06
N ARG A 113 0.97 -6.41 2.20
CA ARG A 113 0.55 -7.81 2.39
C ARG A 113 -0.54 -8.19 1.38
N ARG A 114 -1.57 -7.35 1.25
CA ARG A 114 -2.69 -7.55 0.32
C ARG A 114 -2.23 -7.61 -1.13
N GLU A 115 -1.32 -6.72 -1.52
CA GLU A 115 -0.77 -6.65 -2.87
C GLU A 115 0.09 -7.87 -3.19
N THR A 116 0.97 -8.31 -2.26
CA THR A 116 1.77 -9.54 -2.45
C THR A 116 0.92 -10.80 -2.53
N GLU A 117 -0.16 -10.90 -1.75
CA GLU A 117 -1.10 -12.01 -1.81
C GLU A 117 -1.80 -12.08 -3.17
N GLN A 118 -2.31 -10.94 -3.66
CA GLN A 118 -2.95 -10.87 -4.97
C GLN A 118 -1.98 -11.21 -6.10
N GLU A 119 -0.76 -10.66 -6.04
CA GLU A 119 0.26 -10.95 -7.04
C GLU A 119 0.67 -12.42 -7.05
N PHE A 120 0.76 -13.05 -5.87
CA PHE A 120 1.02 -14.49 -5.76
C PHE A 120 -0.06 -15.31 -6.49
N TYR A 121 -1.33 -15.03 -6.24
CA TYR A 121 -2.43 -15.74 -6.91
C TYR A 121 -2.44 -15.50 -8.43
N ARG A 122 -2.16 -14.26 -8.86
CA ARG A 122 -2.07 -13.92 -10.28
C ARG A 122 -0.96 -14.72 -10.98
N VAL A 123 0.23 -14.75 -10.39
CA VAL A 123 1.38 -15.50 -10.93
C VAL A 123 1.12 -17.00 -10.91
N LEU A 124 0.45 -17.51 -9.87
CA LEU A 124 0.09 -18.91 -9.75
C LEU A 124 -0.88 -19.31 -10.87
N ASP A 125 -1.94 -18.53 -11.11
CA ASP A 125 -2.90 -18.80 -12.17
C ASP A 125 -2.24 -18.75 -13.56
N GLU A 126 -1.40 -17.73 -13.81
CA GLU A 126 -0.66 -17.61 -15.07
C GLU A 126 0.24 -18.84 -15.31
N ARG A 127 0.96 -19.29 -14.27
CA ARG A 127 1.80 -20.48 -14.35
C ARG A 127 0.98 -21.74 -14.58
N VAL A 128 -0.12 -21.93 -13.85
CA VAL A 128 -1.01 -23.09 -14.01
C VAL A 128 -1.57 -23.15 -15.43
N ARG A 129 -2.00 -22.00 -15.98
CA ARG A 129 -2.48 -21.91 -17.37
C ARG A 129 -1.37 -22.24 -18.38
N LYS A 130 -0.16 -21.72 -18.18
CA LYS A 130 0.98 -21.99 -19.06
C LYS A 130 1.40 -23.47 -19.02
N ASP A 131 1.40 -24.07 -17.84
CA ASP A 131 1.68 -25.49 -17.66
C ASP A 131 0.60 -26.35 -18.31
N TRP A 132 -0.66 -25.96 -18.19
CA TRP A 132 -1.78 -26.61 -18.87
C TRP A 132 -1.63 -26.55 -20.40
N GLU A 133 -1.36 -25.38 -20.97
CA GLU A 133 -1.13 -25.25 -22.42
C GLU A 133 0.06 -26.08 -22.89
N THR A 134 1.12 -26.14 -22.09
CA THR A 134 2.32 -26.92 -22.40
C THR A 134 2.02 -28.42 -22.37
N ARG A 135 1.31 -28.91 -21.34
CA ARG A 135 0.87 -30.31 -21.26
C ARG A 135 -0.10 -30.65 -22.38
N LYS A 136 -1.07 -29.78 -22.67
CA LYS A 136 -1.99 -29.93 -23.81
C LYS A 136 -1.20 -30.09 -25.10
N LYS A 137 -0.24 -29.20 -25.40
CA LYS A 137 0.63 -29.33 -26.58
C LYS A 137 1.40 -30.65 -26.61
N LYS A 138 1.96 -31.09 -25.49
CA LYS A 138 2.64 -32.40 -25.40
C LYS A 138 1.69 -33.56 -25.70
N ILE A 139 0.49 -33.56 -25.12
CA ILE A 139 -0.51 -34.62 -25.37
C ILE A 139 -0.91 -34.63 -26.85
N PHE A 140 -1.13 -33.47 -27.47
CA PHE A 140 -1.44 -33.38 -28.89
C PHE A 140 -0.28 -33.84 -29.78
N ASP A 141 0.96 -33.56 -29.40
CA ASP A 141 2.15 -34.00 -30.15
C ASP A 141 2.32 -35.54 -30.04
N GLU A 142 2.16 -36.12 -28.85
CA GLU A 142 2.21 -37.57 -28.64
C GLU A 142 1.05 -38.30 -29.33
N LEU A 143 -0.19 -37.80 -29.20
CA LEU A 143 -1.36 -38.40 -29.85
C LEU A 143 -1.32 -38.22 -31.38
N GLY A 144 -0.82 -37.09 -31.86
CA GLY A 144 -0.60 -36.82 -33.28
C GLY A 144 0.51 -37.68 -33.90
N LYS A 145 1.51 -38.11 -33.12
CA LYS A 145 2.51 -39.09 -33.57
C LYS A 145 1.94 -40.51 -33.63
N VAL A 146 1.08 -40.89 -32.67
CA VAL A 146 0.42 -42.21 -32.67
C VAL A 146 -0.52 -42.37 -33.88
N SER A 147 -1.24 -41.31 -34.28
CA SER A 147 -2.11 -41.37 -35.48
C SER A 147 -1.36 -41.42 -36.82
N ILE A 148 -0.10 -40.95 -36.87
CA ILE A 148 0.76 -41.08 -38.06
C ILE A 148 1.47 -42.43 -38.08
N ALA A 149 1.86 -42.98 -36.93
CA ALA A 149 2.56 -44.27 -36.86
C ALA A 149 1.66 -45.44 -37.31
N ASP A 150 0.38 -45.44 -36.95
CA ASP A 150 -0.55 -46.55 -37.25
C ASP A 150 -1.11 -46.54 -38.69
N ASN A 151 -0.76 -45.54 -39.50
CA ASN A 151 -1.22 -45.43 -40.90
C ASN A 151 -0.07 -45.47 -41.93
N THR A 152 1.09 -46.02 -41.56
CA THR A 152 2.26 -46.16 -42.46
C THR A 152 2.43 -47.54 -43.09
N VAL A 153 1.32 -48.23 -43.39
CA VAL A 153 1.29 -49.24 -44.45
C VAL A 153 0.37 -48.74 -45.57
N ALA A 154 0.82 -47.70 -46.28
CA ALA A 154 0.62 -47.49 -47.71
C ALA A 154 1.00 -46.05 -48.12
N GLY A 155 2.13 -45.93 -48.82
CA GLY A 155 2.29 -44.92 -49.87
C GLY A 155 2.78 -43.53 -49.48
N GLY A 156 4.09 -43.32 -49.67
CA GLY A 156 4.56 -42.12 -50.37
C GLY A 156 5.23 -41.03 -49.54
N ALA A 157 6.54 -40.87 -49.80
CA ALA A 157 7.34 -39.66 -49.67
C ALA A 157 7.78 -39.20 -48.26
N SER A 158 8.74 -39.94 -47.71
CA SER A 158 9.78 -39.36 -46.87
C SER A 158 10.69 -38.45 -47.71
N ASN A 159 10.86 -37.17 -47.32
CA ASN A 159 12.20 -36.58 -47.14
C ASN A 159 12.15 -35.20 -46.46
N LEU A 160 12.89 -35.15 -45.35
CA LEU A 160 13.23 -34.01 -44.52
C LEU A 160 14.33 -33.16 -45.19
N ARG A 161 14.19 -31.84 -45.20
CA ARG A 161 15.29 -30.85 -45.32
C ARG A 161 14.79 -29.54 -44.70
N ALA A 162 15.04 -29.31 -43.41
CA ALA A 162 16.23 -28.65 -42.86
C ALA A 162 16.33 -27.14 -43.17
N SER A 163 16.11 -26.35 -42.11
CA SER A 163 16.76 -25.08 -41.78
C SER A 163 16.40 -23.79 -42.56
N ALA A 164 15.67 -22.88 -41.88
CA ALA A 164 15.88 -21.43 -42.05
C ALA A 164 15.49 -20.68 -40.76
N MET A 165 16.51 -20.42 -39.96
CA MET A 165 16.55 -19.44 -38.87
C MET A 165 16.19 -18.06 -39.42
N GLY A 166 15.19 -17.39 -38.84
CA GLY A 166 14.77 -16.04 -39.24
C GLY A 166 13.89 -15.39 -38.18
N ARG A 167 14.39 -15.36 -36.92
CA ARG A 167 13.73 -14.64 -35.83
C ARG A 167 14.06 -13.15 -35.93
N THR A 168 13.09 -12.34 -36.37
CA THR A 168 13.01 -10.92 -36.02
C THR A 168 11.56 -10.51 -35.83
N VAL A 169 11.10 -10.47 -34.57
CA VAL A 169 9.99 -9.60 -34.16
C VAL A 169 10.53 -8.77 -33.00
N ARG A 170 10.77 -7.48 -33.29
CA ARG A 170 11.03 -6.41 -32.34
C ARG A 170 9.72 -5.67 -32.11
N GLY A 171 9.44 -5.35 -30.84
CA GLY A 171 8.64 -4.17 -30.47
C GLY A 171 7.23 -4.47 -29.97
N SER A 172 7.09 -4.87 -28.72
CA SER A 172 5.93 -4.50 -27.91
C SER A 172 6.43 -4.21 -26.51
N GLY A 173 6.38 -2.94 -26.14
CA GLY A 173 6.83 -2.44 -24.84
C GLY A 173 5.90 -2.93 -23.75
N THR A 174 6.37 -3.88 -22.96
CA THR A 174 5.91 -4.05 -21.59
C THR A 174 7.12 -3.81 -20.70
N ASN A 175 6.93 -2.98 -19.68
CA ASN A 175 7.89 -2.77 -18.61
C ASN A 175 8.05 -4.10 -17.86
N ALA A 176 8.89 -4.97 -18.40
CA ALA A 176 9.40 -6.13 -17.70
C ALA A 176 10.36 -5.58 -16.64
N VAL A 177 9.87 -5.55 -15.39
CA VAL A 177 10.74 -5.67 -14.22
C VAL A 177 11.73 -6.77 -14.55
N SER A 178 13.00 -6.37 -14.69
CA SER A 178 14.07 -7.24 -15.12
C SER A 178 14.29 -8.28 -14.05
N GLN A 179 13.67 -9.46 -14.21
CA GLN A 179 14.15 -10.64 -13.50
C GLN A 179 15.59 -10.86 -13.98
N PRO A 180 16.59 -10.87 -13.08
CA PRO A 180 17.91 -11.30 -13.48
C PRO A 180 17.77 -12.76 -13.87
N THR A 181 18.01 -13.07 -15.14
CA THR A 181 18.14 -14.44 -15.62
C THR A 181 19.40 -15.03 -14.98
N THR A 182 19.28 -15.47 -13.73
CA THR A 182 20.37 -16.13 -13.01
C THR A 182 20.66 -17.42 -13.74
N SER A 183 21.82 -17.49 -14.37
CA SER A 183 22.30 -18.69 -15.05
C SER A 183 22.31 -19.86 -14.06
N LEU A 184 22.10 -21.09 -14.53
CA LEU A 184 22.15 -22.31 -13.69
C LEU A 184 23.35 -22.36 -12.72
N PRO A 185 24.60 -21.99 -13.12
CA PRO A 185 25.71 -21.91 -12.16
C PRO A 185 25.55 -20.82 -11.09
N MET A 186 24.86 -19.72 -11.40
CA MET A 186 24.57 -18.66 -10.43
C MET A 186 23.47 -19.07 -9.44
N TYR A 187 22.48 -19.86 -9.88
CA TYR A 187 21.49 -20.47 -8.98
C TYR A 187 22.16 -21.42 -7.99
N ASN A 188 23.04 -22.30 -8.46
CA ASN A 188 23.77 -23.24 -7.59
C ASN A 188 24.64 -22.49 -6.57
N LYS A 189 25.34 -21.44 -7.01
CA LYS A 189 26.11 -20.56 -6.12
C LYS A 189 25.24 -19.91 -5.05
N MET A 190 24.08 -19.37 -5.44
CA MET A 190 23.14 -18.73 -4.52
C MET A 190 22.56 -19.72 -3.51
N ALA A 191 22.23 -20.95 -3.95
CA ALA A 191 21.76 -22.01 -3.07
C ALA A 191 22.81 -22.41 -2.03
N ALA A 192 24.08 -22.57 -2.43
CA ALA A 192 25.17 -22.91 -1.51
C ALA A 192 25.41 -21.84 -0.43
N TYR A 193 25.34 -20.55 -0.79
CA TYR A 193 25.38 -19.47 0.21
C TYR A 193 24.12 -19.45 1.10
N GLY A 194 22.95 -19.77 0.52
CA GLY A 194 21.69 -19.87 1.24
C GLY A 194 21.73 -20.90 2.38
N GLU A 195 22.36 -22.06 2.16
CA GLU A 195 22.51 -23.09 3.18
C GLU A 195 23.38 -22.62 4.37
N VAL A 196 24.44 -21.86 4.12
CA VAL A 196 25.28 -21.28 5.21
C VAL A 196 24.47 -20.32 6.07
N ILE A 197 23.64 -19.47 5.45
CA ILE A 197 22.78 -18.53 6.18
C ILE A 197 21.67 -19.28 6.93
N ARG A 198 21.13 -20.35 6.35
CA ARG A 198 20.14 -21.21 7.02
C ARG A 198 20.75 -21.87 8.26
N GLY A 199 21.97 -22.40 8.16
CA GLY A 199 22.72 -22.95 9.30
C GLY A 199 23.00 -21.91 10.38
N LEU A 200 23.37 -20.67 10.01
CA LEU A 200 23.54 -19.56 10.94
C LEU A 200 22.23 -19.24 11.69
N ASN A 201 21.11 -19.19 10.98
CA ASN A 201 19.82 -18.88 11.59
C ASN A 201 19.35 -20.00 12.54
N GLN A 202 19.59 -21.27 12.18
CA GLN A 202 19.34 -22.40 13.07
C GLN A 202 20.20 -22.34 14.34
N ALA A 203 21.49 -22.04 14.20
CA ALA A 203 22.41 -21.91 15.33
C ALA A 203 22.04 -20.72 16.25
N ARG A 204 21.58 -19.60 15.67
CA ARG A 204 21.04 -18.46 16.43
C ARG A 204 19.79 -18.83 17.22
N LEU A 205 18.87 -19.58 16.63
CA LEU A 205 17.68 -20.09 17.32
C LEU A 205 18.03 -21.08 18.44
N ALA A 206 19.08 -21.89 18.25
CA ALA A 206 19.57 -22.84 19.24
C ALA A 206 20.53 -22.21 20.28
N GLY A 207 20.92 -20.94 20.12
CA GLY A 207 21.90 -20.28 21.00
C GLY A 207 23.32 -20.85 20.93
N THR A 208 23.69 -21.53 19.83
CA THR A 208 25.00 -22.17 19.65
C THR A 208 25.92 -21.33 18.77
N ALA A 209 27.23 -21.41 19.01
CA ALA A 209 28.22 -20.68 18.22
C ALA A 209 28.32 -21.27 16.80
N TYR A 210 28.21 -20.42 15.78
CA TYR A 210 28.29 -20.82 14.37
C TYR A 210 29.46 -20.14 13.65
N PRO A 211 30.45 -20.89 13.13
CA PRO A 211 31.63 -20.34 12.46
C PRO A 211 31.31 -19.91 11.01
N VAL A 212 30.49 -18.85 10.86
CA VAL A 212 29.99 -18.35 9.57
C VAL A 212 31.09 -18.02 8.57
N VAL A 213 32.19 -17.43 9.03
CA VAL A 213 33.32 -17.02 8.18
C VAL A 213 33.99 -18.23 7.52
N SER A 214 34.11 -19.35 8.25
CA SER A 214 34.71 -20.57 7.71
C SER A 214 33.84 -21.20 6.63
N HIS A 215 32.53 -21.26 6.85
CA HIS A 215 31.59 -21.84 5.88
C HIS A 215 31.44 -20.98 4.62
N LEU A 216 31.35 -19.65 4.76
CA LEU A 216 31.32 -18.75 3.60
C LEU A 216 32.61 -18.81 2.79
N TYR A 217 33.75 -19.01 3.46
CA TYR A 217 35.03 -19.19 2.81
C TYR A 217 35.09 -20.49 1.98
N GLN A 218 34.59 -21.60 2.53
CA GLN A 218 34.51 -22.89 1.82
C GLN A 218 33.65 -22.78 0.56
N VAL A 219 32.45 -22.22 0.68
CA VAL A 219 31.56 -22.00 -0.49
C VAL A 219 32.21 -21.04 -1.50
N ALA A 220 32.93 -20.01 -1.02
CA ALA A 220 33.65 -19.11 -1.93
C ALA A 220 34.75 -19.82 -2.72
N GLN A 221 35.46 -20.77 -2.12
CA GLN A 221 36.48 -21.59 -2.81
C GLN A 221 35.87 -22.52 -3.86
N GLU A 222 34.76 -23.18 -3.54
CA GLU A 222 34.07 -24.09 -4.46
C GLU A 222 33.57 -23.39 -5.74
N TYR A 223 33.19 -22.12 -5.63
CA TYR A 223 32.71 -21.30 -6.76
C TYR A 223 33.73 -20.23 -7.22
N ALA A 224 35.01 -20.37 -6.85
CA ALA A 224 36.10 -19.48 -7.27
C ALA A 224 36.53 -19.72 -8.73
N GLY A 225 35.60 -19.57 -9.67
CA GLY A 225 35.89 -19.62 -11.12
C GLY A 225 36.21 -18.25 -11.75
N ASN A 226 35.99 -17.14 -11.03
CA ASN A 226 36.17 -15.77 -11.54
C ASN A 226 37.05 -14.95 -10.60
N ALA A 227 37.92 -14.10 -11.17
CA ALA A 227 38.90 -13.25 -10.46
C ALA A 227 38.31 -12.43 -9.29
N VAL A 228 37.06 -11.99 -9.37
CA VAL A 228 36.33 -11.27 -8.29
C VAL A 228 36.14 -12.13 -7.03
N SER A 229 36.10 -13.46 -7.18
CA SER A 229 35.95 -14.40 -6.06
C SER A 229 37.22 -14.49 -5.22
N LEU A 230 38.39 -14.23 -5.82
CA LEU A 230 39.69 -14.22 -5.12
C LEU A 230 39.84 -12.98 -4.22
N GLU A 231 39.31 -11.82 -4.63
CA GLU A 231 39.21 -10.62 -3.79
C GLU A 231 38.24 -10.80 -2.62
N HIS A 232 37.11 -11.47 -2.82
CA HIS A 232 36.23 -11.82 -1.70
C HIS A 232 36.89 -12.81 -0.72
N ILE A 233 37.67 -13.76 -1.24
CA ILE A 233 38.47 -14.68 -0.42
C ILE A 233 39.51 -13.91 0.41
N SER A 234 40.20 -12.92 -0.15
CA SER A 234 41.18 -12.10 0.58
C SER A 234 40.52 -11.27 1.68
N VAL A 235 39.36 -10.66 1.44
CA VAL A 235 38.57 -9.92 2.44
C VAL A 235 38.09 -10.82 3.58
N ILE A 236 37.58 -12.02 3.24
CA ILE A 236 37.11 -12.99 4.24
C ILE A 236 38.27 -13.48 5.11
N GLN A 237 39.45 -13.72 4.52
CA GLN A 237 40.67 -14.09 5.25
C GLN A 237 41.16 -12.96 6.16
N ASN A 238 41.10 -11.71 5.70
CA ASN A 238 41.49 -10.55 6.50
C ASN A 238 40.60 -10.37 7.74
N ARG A 239 39.29 -10.67 7.61
CA ARG A 239 38.34 -10.67 8.73
C ARG A 239 38.48 -11.85 9.70
N LYS A 240 39.16 -12.93 9.27
CA LYS A 240 39.47 -14.09 10.12
C LYS A 240 40.66 -13.84 11.04
N GLN A 241 41.53 -12.88 10.72
CA GLN A 241 42.58 -12.47 11.65
C GLN A 241 41.96 -11.83 12.90
N PRO A 242 42.38 -12.23 14.11
CA PRO A 242 41.85 -11.64 15.33
C PRO A 242 42.15 -10.14 15.32
N ARG A 243 41.13 -9.31 15.57
CA ARG A 243 41.30 -7.91 16.02
C ARG A 243 41.95 -7.93 17.41
N ASN A 244 43.21 -8.33 17.49
CA ASN A 244 44.04 -8.21 18.68
C ASN A 244 45.01 -7.07 18.44
N SER A 245 44.59 -5.87 18.85
CA SER A 245 45.45 -4.87 19.50
C SER A 245 44.66 -3.56 19.66
N GLU A 246 44.42 -3.23 20.93
CA GLU A 246 44.22 -1.87 21.46
C GLU A 246 42.83 -1.22 21.30
N HIS A 247 41.96 -1.45 22.28
CA HIS A 247 41.46 -0.36 23.13
C HIS A 247 41.06 -0.97 24.48
N GLY A 248 41.89 -0.73 25.48
CA GLY A 248 41.68 -1.16 26.85
C GLY A 248 40.36 -0.62 27.41
N LEU A 249 39.62 -1.53 28.04
CA LEU A 249 38.51 -1.22 28.92
C LEU A 249 39.04 -0.38 30.09
N GLN A 250 38.90 0.95 30.00
CA GLN A 250 39.02 1.82 31.15
C GLN A 250 37.78 1.59 32.04
N THR A 251 37.94 0.76 33.05
CA THR A 251 37.01 0.64 34.18
C THR A 251 37.00 1.98 34.93
N VAL A 252 35.88 2.71 34.87
CA VAL A 252 35.65 3.90 35.72
C VAL A 252 35.03 3.41 37.04
N PRO A 253 35.65 3.69 38.20
CA PRO A 253 35.08 3.33 39.50
C PRO A 253 33.99 4.33 39.90
N VAL A 254 32.91 3.81 40.48
CA VAL A 254 31.81 4.55 41.11
C VAL A 254 32.28 5.14 42.44
N PRO A 255 32.12 6.45 42.70
CA PRO A 255 32.10 6.98 44.05
C PRO A 255 30.65 7.19 44.55
N VAL A 256 30.51 7.04 45.86
CA VAL A 256 29.32 7.24 46.71
C VAL A 256 28.72 8.64 46.54
#